data_AF-A0A7X9BPT9-F1
#
_entry.id   AF-A0A7X9BPT9-F1
#
_cell.length_a   1.000
_cell.length_b   1.000
_cell.length_c   1.000
_cell.angle_alpha   90.00
_cell.angle_beta   90.00
_cell.angle_gamma   90.00
#
_symmetry.space_group_name_H-M   'P 1'
#
loop_
_entity.id
_entity.type
_entity.pdbx_description
1 polymer ?
#
loop_
_entity_poly.entity_id
_entity_poly.type
_entity_poly.pdbx_seq_one_letter_code
_entity_poly.pdbx_strand_id
1 'polypeptide(L)'
;SMVGPRPERPYFVEQYTRELPQFEYRHKIECGLTGLAQVEGKYSTQPGDKLCYDLIYAQNRSTLLDLIIILRTVKVLLQKGKAS
;
A
#
# COMPACT_ATOMS: atom_id res chain seq x y z
N SER A 1 4.19 -2.47 11.74
CA SER A 1 3.49 -1.17 11.96
C SER A 1 1.98 -1.38 11.88
N MET A 2 1.15 -0.46 12.41
CA MET A 2 -0.30 -0.47 12.11
C MET A 2 -0.57 0.01 10.68
N VAL A 3 0.18 1.03 10.25
CA VAL A 3 0.08 1.62 8.92
C VAL A 3 1.37 1.41 8.14
N GLY A 4 1.26 0.92 6.90
CA GLY A 4 2.38 0.61 6.02
C GLY A 4 1.96 -0.31 4.87
N PRO A 5 2.86 -0.57 3.91
CA PRO A 5 2.58 -1.44 2.79
C PRO A 5 2.16 -2.84 3.26
N ARG A 6 1.14 -3.42 2.62
CA ARG A 6 0.75 -4.80 2.86
C ARG A 6 1.87 -5.72 2.36
N PRO A 7 2.28 -6.77 3.10
CA PRO A 7 3.23 -7.76 2.59
C PRO A 7 2.65 -8.45 1.34
N GLU A 8 3.42 -8.44 0.27
CA GLU A 8 3.08 -9.01 -1.04
C GLU A 8 3.66 -10.42 -1.13
N ARG A 9 3.00 -11.32 -1.87
CA ARG A 9 3.47 -12.71 -1.96
C ARG A 9 4.82 -12.76 -2.69
N PRO A 10 5.79 -13.57 -2.23
CA PRO A 10 7.11 -13.68 -2.88
C PRO A 10 7.03 -13.93 -4.39
N TYR A 11 6.09 -14.79 -4.82
CA TYR A 11 5.80 -15.04 -6.23
C TYR A 11 5.53 -13.75 -7.05
N PHE A 12 4.69 -12.85 -6.51
CA PHE A 12 4.38 -11.58 -7.18
C PHE A 12 5.52 -10.59 -7.06
N VAL A 13 6.22 -10.56 -5.93
CA VAL A 13 7.42 -9.72 -5.76
C VAL A 13 8.46 -10.07 -6.81
N GLU A 14 8.78 -11.34 -7.02
CA GLU A 14 9.72 -11.78 -8.05
C GLU A 14 9.27 -11.39 -9.46
N GLN A 15 7.98 -11.57 -9.77
CA GLN A 15 7.42 -11.17 -11.06
C GLN A 15 7.53 -9.65 -11.27
N TYR A 16 7.09 -8.86 -10.28
CA TYR A 16 7.09 -7.40 -10.37
C TYR A 16 8.51 -6.83 -10.38
N THR A 17 9.45 -7.39 -9.62
CA THR A 17 10.85 -6.93 -9.62
C THR A 17 11.55 -7.23 -10.95
N ARG A 18 11.16 -8.28 -11.68
CA ARG A 18 11.68 -8.53 -13.05
C ARG A 18 11.22 -7.47 -14.04
N GLU A 19 9.96 -7.05 -13.96
CA GLU A 19 9.37 -6.04 -14.85
C GLU A 19 9.71 -4.60 -14.41
N LEU A 20 9.81 -4.38 -13.09
CA LEU A 20 10.05 -3.12 -12.43
C LEU A 20 11.08 -3.30 -11.30
N PRO A 21 12.39 -3.20 -11.59
CA PRO A 21 13.45 -3.42 -10.61
C PRO A 21 13.32 -2.55 -9.35
N GLN A 22 12.70 -1.37 -9.47
CA GLN A 22 12.44 -0.46 -8.36
C GLN A 22 11.44 -1.03 -7.34
N PHE A 23 10.67 -2.06 -7.69
CA PHE A 23 9.70 -2.67 -6.78
C PHE A 23 10.36 -3.26 -5.52
N GLU A 24 11.64 -3.63 -5.60
CA GLU A 24 12.42 -4.11 -4.47
C GLU A 24 12.56 -3.07 -3.35
N TYR A 25 12.50 -1.76 -3.66
CA TYR A 25 12.61 -0.71 -2.65
C TYR A 25 11.52 -0.77 -1.58
N ARG A 26 10.37 -1.41 -1.87
CA ARG A 26 9.31 -1.56 -0.87
C ARG A 26 9.73 -2.40 0.33
N HIS A 27 10.73 -3.27 0.18
CA HIS A 27 11.25 -4.09 1.28
C HIS A 27 11.95 -3.26 2.37
N LYS A 28 12.32 -2.00 2.05
CA LYS A 28 12.91 -1.06 3.01
C LYS A 28 11.86 -0.34 3.86
N ILE A 29 10.57 -0.52 3.55
CA ILE A 29 9.46 0.16 4.22
C ILE A 29 8.82 -0.82 5.23
N GLU A 30 8.58 -0.35 6.45
CA GLU A 30 7.91 -1.16 7.46
C GLU A 30 6.48 -1.55 7.02
N CYS A 31 6.21 -2.85 7.01
CA CYS A 31 4.89 -3.37 6.64
C CYS A 31 3.81 -3.00 7.67
N GLY A 32 2.57 -2.93 7.19
CA GLY A 32 1.39 -2.57 7.99
C GLY A 32 0.15 -3.42 7.72
N LEU A 33 -0.86 -3.26 8.58
CA LEU A 33 -2.18 -3.89 8.42
C LEU A 33 -3.02 -3.17 7.35
N THR A 34 -2.91 -1.84 7.33
CA THR A 34 -3.47 -0.96 6.30
C THR A 34 -2.36 -0.07 5.74
N GLY A 35 -2.55 0.47 4.54
CA GLY A 35 -1.56 1.35 3.89
C GLY A 35 -2.22 2.27 2.88
N LEU A 36 -1.47 3.28 2.45
CA LEU A 36 -1.96 4.27 1.50
C LEU A 36 -2.43 3.61 0.19
N ALA A 37 -1.68 2.63 -0.31
CA ALA A 37 -2.05 1.84 -1.50
C ALA A 37 -3.37 1.08 -1.34
N GLN A 38 -3.73 0.64 -0.11
CA GLN A 38 -4.98 -0.09 0.14
C GLN A 38 -6.21 0.82 0.22
N VAL A 39 -6.00 2.09 0.56
CA VAL A 39 -7.07 3.08 0.70
C VAL A 39 -7.33 3.83 -0.61
N GLU A 40 -6.26 4.20 -1.33
CA GLU A 40 -6.35 4.95 -2.59
C GLU A 40 -6.41 4.04 -3.81
N GLY A 41 -5.78 2.86 -3.74
CA GLY A 41 -5.73 1.90 -4.83
C GLY A 41 -7.02 1.09 -4.99
N LYS A 42 -7.17 0.51 -6.18
CA LYS A 42 -8.16 -0.52 -6.52
C LYS A 42 -7.47 -1.87 -6.61
N TYR A 43 -8.25 -2.96 -6.70
CA TYR A 43 -7.69 -4.29 -6.89
C TYR A 43 -6.85 -4.40 -8.19
N SER A 44 -7.25 -3.66 -9.23
CA SER A 44 -6.57 -3.59 -10.53
C SER A 44 -5.40 -2.60 -10.60
N THR A 45 -5.02 -1.97 -9.49
CA THR A 45 -3.90 -1.01 -9.46
C THR A 45 -2.60 -1.71 -9.83
N GLN A 46 -1.86 -1.11 -10.78
CA GLN A 46 -0.63 -1.68 -11.30
C GLN A 46 0.46 -1.73 -10.22
N PRO A 47 1.44 -2.65 -10.32
CA PRO A 47 2.54 -2.76 -9.36
C PRO A 47 3.33 -1.45 -9.18
N GLY A 48 3.55 -0.70 -10.27
CA GLY A 48 4.23 0.60 -10.21
C GLY A 48 3.49 1.64 -9.39
N ASP A 49 2.15 1.72 -9.54
CA ASP A 49 1.32 2.64 -8.76
C ASP A 49 1.33 2.26 -7.27
N LYS A 50 1.26 0.95 -6.96
CA LYS A 50 1.39 0.45 -5.58
C LYS A 50 2.71 0.89 -4.95
N LEU A 51 3.82 0.72 -5.67
CA LEU A 51 5.14 1.16 -5.22
C LEU A 51 5.17 2.69 -5.00
N CYS A 52 4.56 3.46 -5.90
CA CYS A 52 4.49 4.91 -5.76
C CYS A 52 3.76 5.32 -4.47
N TYR A 53 2.59 4.72 -4.18
CA TYR A 53 1.88 4.95 -2.92
C TYR A 53 2.70 4.54 -1.69
N ASP A 54 3.39 3.40 -1.76
CA ASP A 54 4.25 2.90 -0.68
C ASP A 54 5.40 3.91 -0.40
N LEU A 55 6.05 4.43 -1.44
CA LEU A 55 7.12 5.43 -1.34
C LEU A 55 6.63 6.79 -0.85
N ILE A 56 5.47 7.27 -1.34
CA ILE A 56 4.84 8.52 -0.87
C ILE A 56 4.56 8.44 0.63
N TYR A 57 4.02 7.30 1.08
CA TYR A 57 3.79 7.06 2.50
C TYR A 57 5.11 7.03 3.29
N ALA A 58 6.14 6.34 2.80
CA ALA A 58 7.44 6.29 3.46
C ALA A 58 8.09 7.67 3.58
N GLN A 59 7.95 8.52 2.56
CA GLN A 59 8.53 9.88 2.55
C GLN A 59 7.78 10.85 3.47
N ASN A 60 6.45 10.71 3.59
CA ASN A 60 5.59 11.65 4.34
C ASN A 60 5.07 11.06 5.67
N ARG A 61 5.74 10.02 6.18
CA ARG A 61 5.30 9.29 7.37
C ARG A 61 5.17 10.23 8.56
N SER A 62 3.96 10.33 9.10
CA SER A 62 3.64 11.14 10.29
C SER A 62 2.49 10.50 11.05
N THR A 63 2.42 10.74 12.36
CA THR A 63 1.31 10.24 13.20
C THR A 63 -0.06 10.74 12.74
N LEU A 64 -0.14 11.95 12.17
CA LEU A 64 -1.36 12.47 11.58
C LEU A 64 -1.76 11.70 10.31
N LEU A 65 -0.80 11.41 9.42
CA LEU A 65 -1.05 10.62 8.22
C LEU A 65 -1.54 9.21 8.57
N ASP A 66 -0.93 8.58 9.57
CA ASP A 66 -1.34 7.25 10.05
C ASP A 66 -2.80 7.27 10.54
N LEU A 67 -3.18 8.28 11.32
CA LEU A 67 -4.57 8.44 11.77
C LEU A 67 -5.55 8.64 10.61
N ILE A 68 -5.18 9.47 9.62
CA ILE A 68 -5.99 9.70 8.42
C ILE A 68 -6.19 8.38 7.65
N ILE A 69 -5.13 7.60 7.46
CA ILE A 69 -5.19 6.31 6.73
C ILE A 69 -6.10 5.33 7.48
N ILE A 70 -5.98 5.24 8.81
CA ILE A 70 -6.86 4.39 9.64
C ILE A 70 -8.33 4.80 9.49
N LEU A 71 -8.65 6.09 9.62
CA LEU A 71 -10.02 6.59 9.47
C LEU A 71 -10.59 6.33 8.08
N ARG A 72 -9.78 6.53 7.03
CA ARG A 72 -10.18 6.19 5.65
C ARG A 72 -10.39 4.69 5.46
N THR A 73 -9.55 3.87 6.09
CA THR A 73 -9.72 2.40 6.06
C THR A 73 -11.06 2.00 6.65
N VAL A 74 -11.43 2.56 7.81
CA VAL A 74 -12.75 2.31 8.43
C VAL A 74 -13.88 2.76 7.49
N LYS A 75 -13.75 3.94 6.87
CA LYS A 75 -14.72 4.42 5.87
C LYS A 75 -14.86 3.45 4.69
N VAL A 76 -13.76 2.96 4.13
CA VAL A 76 -13.79 1.99 3.00
C VAL A 76 -14.45 0.68 3.42
N LEU A 77 -14.16 0.16 4.61
CA LEU A 77 -14.77 -1.06 5.14
C LEU A 77 -16.27 -0.90 5.38
N LEU A 78 -16.70 0.25 5.90
CA LEU A 78 -18.11 0.58 6.09
C LEU A 78 -18.84 0.80 4.76
N GLN A 79 -18.16 1.30 3.73
CA GLN A 79 -18.74 1.54 2.42
C GLN A 79 -19.01 0.27 1.61
N LYS A 80 -18.54 -0.92 2.03
CA LYS A 80 -18.91 -2.29 1.62
C LYS A 80 -19.59 -2.43 0.22
N GLY A 81 -19.00 -1.81 -0.80
CA GLY A 81 -19.62 -1.66 -2.13
C GLY A 81 -18.65 -1.41 -3.29
N LYS A 82 -17.33 -1.41 -3.04
CA LYS A 82 -16.32 -1.48 -4.12
C LYS A 82 -15.86 -2.93 -4.31
N ALA A 83 -16.82 -3.82 -4.47
CA ALA A 83 -16.64 -5.11 -5.11
C ALA A 83 -17.40 -5.04 -6.44
N SER A 84 -16.96 -4.15 -7.34
CA SER A 84 -17.29 -4.17 -8.76
C SER A 84 -16.16 -3.57 -9.55
#